data_AF-X0JWX2-F1
#
_entry.id   AF-X0JWX2-F1
#
_cell.length_a   1.000
_cell.length_b   1.000
_cell.length_c   1.000
_cell.angle_alpha   90.00
_cell.angle_beta   90.00
_cell.angle_gamma   90.00
#
_symmetry.space_group_name_H-M   'P 1'
#
loop_
_entity.id
_entity.type
_entity.pdbx_description
1 polymer ?
#
loop_
_entity_poly.entity_id
_entity_poly.type
_entity_poly.pdbx_seq_one_letter_code
_entity_poly.pdbx_strand_id
1 'polypeptide(L)'
;MATEDTYRSLASKFPGMRYQVGRACAAAGYHVLYQELDLLPEVSIAEEARESETDGGRLIYDEIMSFKSRYAIMDDCKRTIELMDYECPAYLNGNTEVRWRLAARQGITRWSNDDLLPCIKEDMHLGLEDQEVDQRHGTLTDDEAKLLYSPLPRDLPTVKKTLLTQMAAHDGNIERYAQLANSERTLTQLDQDCVIRGVLHHTMYARWWADQIKNDTIYARSAPYPASHNGAAHHAQRRFRV
;
A
#
# COMPACT_ATOMS: atom_id res chain seq x y z
N MET A 1 -14.13 4.68 -17.43
CA MET A 1 -13.20 5.79 -17.13
C MET A 1 -13.66 7.02 -17.87
N ALA A 2 -13.27 8.23 -17.47
CA ALA A 2 -13.60 9.45 -18.23
C ALA A 2 -12.76 9.55 -19.51
N THR A 3 -13.13 10.45 -20.42
CA THR A 3 -12.38 10.67 -21.68
C THR A 3 -11.09 11.46 -21.45
N GLU A 4 -10.13 11.35 -22.37
CA GLU A 4 -8.89 12.15 -22.34
C GLU A 4 -9.17 13.66 -22.28
N ASP A 5 -10.14 14.16 -23.05
CA ASP A 5 -10.50 15.59 -23.04
C ASP A 5 -11.03 16.07 -21.69
N THR A 6 -11.72 15.19 -20.97
CA THR A 6 -12.20 15.47 -19.61
C THR A 6 -11.00 15.65 -18.67
N TYR A 7 -10.03 14.73 -18.75
CA TYR A 7 -8.82 14.77 -17.96
C TYR A 7 -7.91 15.96 -18.31
N ARG A 8 -7.76 16.29 -19.60
CA ARG A 8 -7.04 17.48 -20.07
C ARG A 8 -7.66 18.77 -19.54
N SER A 9 -8.99 18.86 -19.60
CA SER A 9 -9.74 19.99 -19.03
C SER A 9 -9.55 20.09 -17.51
N LEU A 10 -9.54 18.96 -16.80
CA LEU A 10 -9.34 18.90 -15.35
C LEU A 10 -7.93 19.37 -14.96
N ALA A 11 -6.89 18.83 -15.61
CA ALA A 11 -5.50 19.20 -15.36
C ALA A 11 -5.24 20.69 -15.65
N SER A 12 -5.85 21.24 -16.70
CA SER A 12 -5.73 22.66 -17.05
C SER A 12 -6.42 23.58 -16.04
N LYS A 13 -7.66 23.26 -15.63
CA LYS A 13 -8.44 24.08 -14.69
C LYS A 13 -7.96 23.95 -13.25
N PHE A 14 -7.43 22.78 -12.87
CA PHE A 14 -6.99 22.46 -11.52
C PHE A 14 -5.57 21.88 -11.56
N PRO A 15 -4.53 22.72 -11.66
CA PRO A 15 -3.14 22.25 -11.77
C PRO A 15 -2.65 21.42 -10.58
N GLY A 16 -3.28 21.58 -9.41
CA GLY A 16 -3.01 20.76 -8.23
C GLY A 16 -3.52 19.32 -8.34
N MET A 17 -4.34 19.01 -9.34
CA MET A 17 -4.89 17.66 -9.58
C MET A 17 -4.09 16.85 -10.62
N ARG A 18 -2.97 17.37 -11.12
CA ARG A 18 -2.25 16.75 -12.24
C ARG A 18 -1.74 15.34 -11.92
N TYR A 19 -1.30 15.06 -10.69
CA TYR A 19 -0.87 13.71 -10.29
C TYR A 19 -2.04 12.71 -10.24
N GLN A 20 -3.22 13.13 -9.76
CA GLN A 20 -4.43 12.31 -9.82
C GLN A 20 -4.84 12.03 -11.27
N VAL A 21 -4.73 13.03 -12.14
CA VAL A 21 -4.97 12.85 -13.59
C VAL A 21 -3.94 11.89 -14.18
N GLY A 22 -2.66 12.01 -13.80
CA GLY A 22 -1.59 11.09 -14.21
C GLY A 22 -1.88 9.64 -13.80
N ARG A 23 -2.31 9.41 -12.56
CA ARG A 23 -2.73 8.07 -12.11
C ARG A 23 -3.95 7.57 -12.88
N ALA A 24 -4.92 8.43 -13.19
CA ALA A 24 -6.05 8.05 -14.03
C ALA A 24 -5.61 7.68 -15.45
N CYS A 25 -4.61 8.36 -16.01
CA CYS A 25 -4.01 8.01 -17.30
C CYS A 25 -3.33 6.63 -17.24
N ALA A 26 -2.59 6.34 -16.18
CA ALA A 26 -1.99 5.02 -15.93
C ALA A 26 -3.04 3.91 -15.89
N ALA A 27 -4.14 4.11 -15.14
CA ALA A 27 -5.22 3.14 -15.06
C ALA A 27 -6.03 2.96 -16.36
N ALA A 28 -6.09 3.99 -17.21
CA ALA A 28 -6.83 3.99 -18.48
C ALA A 28 -5.99 3.62 -19.71
N GLY A 29 -4.66 3.69 -19.59
CA GLY A 29 -3.73 3.56 -20.71
C GLY A 29 -3.61 4.81 -21.59
N TYR A 30 -3.91 6.01 -21.06
CA TYR A 30 -3.80 7.27 -21.80
C TYR A 30 -2.37 7.82 -21.79
N HIS A 31 -1.46 7.09 -22.45
CA HIS A 31 -0.04 7.43 -22.49
C HIS A 31 0.26 8.81 -23.08
N VAL A 32 -0.39 9.18 -24.19
CA VAL A 32 -0.17 10.50 -24.83
C VAL A 32 -0.52 11.63 -23.87
N LEU A 33 -1.70 11.55 -23.23
CA LEU A 33 -2.10 12.54 -22.22
C LEU A 33 -1.17 12.53 -21.01
N TYR A 34 -0.68 11.37 -20.56
CA TYR A 34 0.28 11.30 -19.46
C TYR A 34 1.55 12.11 -19.76
N GLN A 35 2.08 12.01 -20.99
CA GLN A 35 3.25 12.78 -21.41
C GLN A 35 2.98 14.29 -21.44
N GLU A 36 1.76 14.71 -21.83
CA GLU A 36 1.37 16.13 -21.81
C GLU A 36 1.36 16.73 -20.39
N LEU A 37 1.22 15.93 -19.33
CA LEU A 37 1.15 16.41 -17.95
C LEU A 37 2.51 16.82 -17.38
N ASP A 38 3.61 16.35 -17.98
CA ASP A 38 5.00 16.62 -17.57
C ASP A 38 5.22 16.39 -16.06
N LEU A 39 4.87 15.19 -15.60
CA LEU A 39 4.98 14.78 -14.20
C LEU A 39 6.37 14.22 -13.90
N LEU A 40 6.82 14.36 -12.64
CA LEU A 40 7.97 13.62 -12.16
C LEU A 40 7.67 12.10 -12.15
N PRO A 41 8.69 11.23 -12.32
CA PRO A 41 8.52 9.78 -12.35
C PRO A 41 8.07 9.24 -10.99
N GLU A 42 6.74 9.16 -10.81
CA GLU A 42 6.07 8.87 -9.55
C GLU A 42 5.76 7.37 -9.41
N VAL A 43 6.11 6.78 -8.26
CA VAL A 43 6.07 5.32 -8.07
C VAL A 43 4.66 4.75 -8.03
N SER A 44 3.68 5.48 -7.47
CA SER A 44 2.29 5.02 -7.38
C SER A 44 1.62 4.98 -8.75
N ILE A 45 1.92 5.93 -9.63
CA ILE A 45 1.51 5.94 -11.03
C ILE A 45 2.12 4.74 -11.75
N ALA A 46 3.40 4.43 -11.52
CA ALA A 46 4.01 3.22 -12.10
C ALA A 46 3.31 1.94 -11.61
N GLU A 47 3.00 1.83 -10.33
CA GLU A 47 2.26 0.68 -9.80
C GLU A 47 0.87 0.55 -10.43
N GLU A 48 0.11 1.64 -10.54
CA GLU A 48 -1.18 1.64 -11.23
C GLU A 48 -1.03 1.23 -12.71
N ALA A 49 -0.02 1.77 -13.40
CA ALA A 49 0.22 1.52 -14.81
C ALA A 49 0.53 0.04 -15.07
N ARG A 50 1.35 -0.57 -14.21
CA ARG A 50 1.67 -2.01 -14.23
C ARG A 50 0.43 -2.88 -14.10
N GLU A 51 -0.48 -2.50 -13.19
CA GLU A 51 -1.68 -3.27 -12.86
C GLU A 51 -2.87 -2.94 -13.79
N SER A 52 -2.72 -1.99 -14.71
CA SER A 52 -3.80 -1.55 -15.60
C SER A 52 -4.17 -2.55 -16.70
N GLU A 53 -3.26 -3.48 -17.03
CA GLU A 53 -3.39 -4.43 -18.15
C GLU A 53 -3.64 -3.75 -19.52
N THR A 54 -3.25 -2.47 -19.68
CA THR A 54 -3.37 -1.72 -20.93
C THR A 54 -2.02 -1.53 -21.63
N ASP A 55 -2.01 -1.46 -22.96
CA ASP A 55 -0.79 -1.18 -23.72
C ASP A 55 -0.19 0.19 -23.36
N GLY A 56 -1.03 1.22 -23.21
CA GLY A 56 -0.59 2.54 -22.78
C GLY A 56 -0.07 2.56 -21.33
N GLY A 57 -0.66 1.79 -20.43
CA GLY A 57 -0.17 1.63 -19.07
C GLY A 57 1.21 0.95 -19.04
N ARG A 58 1.44 -0.06 -19.88
CA ARG A 58 2.78 -0.65 -20.05
C ARG A 58 3.82 0.40 -20.46
N LEU A 59 3.48 1.27 -21.42
CA LEU A 59 4.38 2.33 -21.87
C LEU A 59 4.68 3.35 -20.75
N ILE A 60 3.67 3.75 -19.99
CA ILE A 60 3.84 4.65 -18.82
C ILE A 60 4.73 3.99 -17.76
N TYR A 61 4.50 2.71 -17.46
CA TYR A 61 5.33 1.95 -16.51
C TYR A 61 6.79 1.89 -16.98
N ASP A 62 7.03 1.47 -18.22
CA ASP A 62 8.38 1.34 -18.77
C ASP A 62 9.10 2.71 -18.81
N GLU A 63 8.38 3.78 -19.15
CA GLU A 63 8.89 5.15 -19.11
C GLU A 63 9.33 5.54 -17.69
N ILE A 64 8.46 5.43 -16.68
CA ILE A 64 8.78 5.79 -15.28
C ILE A 64 9.94 4.93 -14.75
N MET A 65 9.93 3.63 -15.05
CA MET A 65 10.96 2.68 -14.59
C MET A 65 12.32 2.89 -15.28
N SER A 66 12.36 3.56 -16.43
CA SER A 66 13.61 3.89 -17.12
C SER A 66 14.40 5.01 -16.42
N PHE A 67 13.76 5.81 -15.57
CA PHE A 67 14.42 6.87 -14.82
C PHE A 67 15.29 6.30 -13.70
N LYS A 68 16.49 6.87 -13.55
CA LYS A 68 17.43 6.50 -12.48
C LYS A 68 16.90 6.81 -11.07
N SER A 69 16.14 7.90 -10.96
CA SER A 69 15.51 8.36 -9.72
C SER A 69 14.01 8.48 -9.93
N ARG A 70 13.25 7.93 -8.99
CA ARG A 70 11.78 7.99 -8.92
C ARG A 70 11.37 8.60 -7.59
N TYR A 71 10.12 9.05 -7.50
CA TYR A 71 9.66 9.90 -6.40
C TYR A 71 8.39 9.33 -5.75
N ALA A 72 8.28 9.45 -4.42
CA ALA A 72 7.06 9.14 -3.67
C ALA A 72 6.29 10.43 -3.40
N ILE A 73 5.51 10.87 -4.38
CA ILE A 73 4.75 12.14 -4.34
C ILE A 73 3.33 11.88 -3.84
N MET A 74 2.74 10.74 -4.20
CA MET A 74 1.40 10.34 -3.77
C MET A 74 1.48 9.40 -2.55
N ASP A 75 0.66 9.66 -1.53
CA ASP A 75 0.47 8.75 -0.39
C ASP A 75 -1.04 8.46 -0.25
N ASP A 76 -1.43 7.24 -0.60
CA ASP A 76 -2.84 6.81 -0.58
C ASP A 76 -3.40 6.64 0.83
N CYS A 77 -2.56 6.29 1.82
CA CYS A 77 -3.00 6.17 3.21
C CYS A 77 -3.35 7.54 3.77
N LYS A 78 -2.52 8.55 3.47
CA LYS A 78 -2.73 9.93 3.92
C LYS A 78 -3.62 10.76 3.00
N ARG A 79 -3.85 10.28 1.77
CA ARG A 79 -4.56 10.99 0.70
C ARG A 79 -3.91 12.34 0.36
N THR A 80 -2.59 12.37 0.33
CA THR A 80 -1.79 13.58 0.13
C THR A 80 -0.99 13.53 -1.17
N ILE A 81 -0.67 14.71 -1.69
CA ILE A 81 0.28 14.93 -2.77
C ILE A 81 1.33 15.90 -2.26
N GLU A 82 2.56 15.42 -2.09
CA GLU A 82 3.67 16.21 -1.56
C GLU A 82 4.55 16.72 -2.70
N LEU A 83 4.60 18.05 -2.86
CA LEU A 83 5.30 18.69 -3.98
C LEU A 83 6.63 19.33 -3.58
N MET A 84 6.95 19.36 -2.28
CA MET A 84 8.15 20.03 -1.76
C MET A 84 9.08 19.06 -1.02
N ASP A 85 8.55 18.24 -0.12
CA ASP A 85 9.32 17.33 0.74
C ASP A 85 9.02 15.85 0.44
N TYR A 86 9.19 15.47 -0.82
CA TYR A 86 8.95 14.09 -1.28
C TYR A 86 10.21 13.22 -1.19
N GLU A 87 10.01 11.91 -1.01
CA GLU A 87 11.12 10.95 -0.91
C GLU A 87 11.77 10.68 -2.29
N CYS A 88 13.10 10.69 -2.33
CA CYS A 88 13.89 10.31 -3.50
C CYS A 88 15.28 9.78 -3.08
N PRO A 89 15.75 8.62 -3.60
CA PRO A 89 15.05 7.75 -4.55
C PRO A 89 13.94 6.93 -3.89
N ALA A 90 12.77 6.90 -4.51
CA ALA A 90 11.68 6.00 -4.15
C ALA A 90 11.69 4.72 -5.01
N TYR A 91 11.08 3.67 -4.48
CA TYR A 91 10.98 2.35 -5.11
C TYR A 91 9.54 1.84 -5.08
N LEU A 92 9.21 0.93 -5.99
CA LEU A 92 7.92 0.23 -5.94
C LEU A 92 7.81 -0.53 -4.63
N ASN A 93 6.73 -0.32 -3.88
CA ASN A 93 6.58 -0.86 -2.54
C ASN A 93 5.27 -1.64 -2.35
N GLY A 94 4.35 -1.61 -3.31
CA GLY A 94 3.05 -2.30 -3.33
C GLY A 94 1.97 -1.67 -2.45
N ASN A 95 2.17 -0.44 -1.98
CA ASN A 95 1.20 0.25 -1.12
C ASN A 95 0.06 0.92 -1.90
N THR A 96 0.24 1.18 -3.19
CA THR A 96 -0.73 1.90 -4.02
C THR A 96 -2.09 1.18 -4.05
N GLU A 97 -3.17 1.94 -3.91
CA GLU A 97 -4.54 1.49 -4.13
C GLU A 97 -4.87 1.48 -5.63
N VAL A 98 -4.29 0.49 -6.31
CA VAL A 98 -4.52 0.28 -7.74
C VAL A 98 -5.96 -0.09 -8.03
N ARG A 99 -6.41 0.15 -9.27
CA ARG A 99 -7.82 0.01 -9.70
C ARG A 99 -8.52 -1.27 -9.23
N TRP A 100 -7.85 -2.43 -9.29
CA TRP A 100 -8.48 -3.69 -8.91
C TRP A 100 -8.77 -3.77 -7.40
N ARG A 101 -7.96 -3.15 -6.53
CA ARG A 101 -8.20 -3.11 -5.08
C ARG A 101 -9.46 -2.33 -4.74
N LEU A 102 -9.70 -1.28 -5.51
CA LEU A 102 -10.87 -0.43 -5.41
C LEU A 102 -12.17 -1.07 -5.92
N ALA A 103 -12.10 -2.28 -6.49
CA ALA A 103 -13.27 -3.02 -6.94
C ALA A 103 -13.98 -3.75 -5.79
N ALA A 104 -13.29 -4.03 -4.69
CA ALA A 104 -13.92 -4.57 -3.50
C ALA A 104 -14.94 -3.57 -2.93
N ARG A 105 -16.14 -4.05 -2.59
CA ARG A 105 -17.18 -3.27 -1.90
C ARG A 105 -17.74 -4.06 -0.71
N GLN A 106 -17.99 -3.35 0.38
CA GLN A 106 -18.72 -3.86 1.53
C GLN A 106 -20.17 -3.37 1.47
N GLY A 107 -21.12 -4.29 1.55
CA GLY A 107 -22.53 -3.99 1.61
C GLY A 107 -22.86 -3.17 2.86
N ILE A 108 -23.70 -2.14 2.70
CA ILE A 108 -24.12 -1.23 3.79
C ILE A 108 -24.67 -1.99 5.03
N THR A 109 -25.25 -3.17 4.83
CA THR A 109 -25.80 -4.00 5.92
C THR A 109 -24.74 -4.64 6.83
N ARG A 110 -23.49 -4.74 6.36
CA ARG A 110 -22.34 -5.32 7.09
C ARG A 110 -21.40 -4.25 7.63
N TRP A 111 -21.82 -3.00 7.65
CA TRP A 111 -20.96 -1.88 8.03
C TRP A 111 -20.39 -2.05 9.45
N SER A 112 -19.06 -2.17 9.53
CA SER A 112 -18.27 -1.96 10.75
C SER A 112 -17.70 -0.54 10.75
N ASN A 113 -17.68 0.13 11.90
CA ASN A 113 -17.12 1.49 12.07
C ASN A 113 -15.59 1.55 11.93
N ASP A 114 -14.97 0.59 11.26
CA ASP A 114 -13.52 0.54 11.11
C ASP A 114 -13.08 1.44 9.97
N ASP A 115 -12.21 2.42 10.27
CA ASP A 115 -11.56 3.25 9.26
C ASP A 115 -10.57 2.39 8.46
N LEU A 116 -11.06 1.78 7.38
CA LEU A 116 -10.27 0.97 6.45
C LEU A 116 -9.43 1.89 5.54
N LEU A 117 -8.22 2.22 5.99
CA LEU A 117 -7.23 2.91 5.16
C LEU A 117 -6.43 1.88 4.34
N PRO A 118 -6.10 2.20 3.07
CA PRO A 118 -6.31 3.49 2.39
C PRO A 118 -7.70 3.59 1.74
N CYS A 119 -8.44 4.69 1.96
CA CYS A 119 -9.75 4.92 1.33
C CYS A 119 -9.71 6.11 0.37
N ILE A 120 -9.02 5.95 -0.76
CA ILE A 120 -8.77 7.06 -1.71
C ILE A 120 -10.02 7.57 -2.43
N LYS A 121 -11.12 6.78 -2.44
CA LYS A 121 -12.43 7.20 -2.97
C LYS A 121 -13.28 7.94 -1.94
N GLU A 122 -12.86 7.94 -0.66
CA GLU A 122 -13.58 8.54 0.46
C GLU A 122 -15.03 8.03 0.63
N ASP A 123 -15.31 6.83 0.12
CA ASP A 123 -16.61 6.18 0.18
C ASP A 123 -16.64 4.99 1.16
N MET A 124 -15.57 4.85 1.97
CA MET A 124 -15.35 3.76 2.93
C MET A 124 -15.39 2.36 2.31
N HIS A 125 -15.18 2.25 0.98
CA HIS A 125 -15.40 1.03 0.21
C HIS A 125 -16.85 0.50 0.31
N LEU A 126 -17.82 1.35 0.63
CA LEU A 126 -19.22 0.95 0.75
C LEU A 126 -19.88 0.76 -0.62
N GLY A 127 -20.75 -0.24 -0.70
CA GLY A 127 -21.62 -0.53 -1.84
C GLY A 127 -23.00 -0.97 -1.36
N LEU A 128 -23.95 -1.06 -2.30
CA LEU A 128 -25.29 -1.60 -1.98
C LEU A 128 -25.22 -3.08 -1.58
N GLU A 129 -24.31 -3.81 -2.19
CA GLU A 129 -24.07 -5.23 -1.98
C GLU A 129 -22.56 -5.48 -1.79
N ASP A 130 -22.22 -6.63 -1.22
CA ASP A 130 -20.83 -7.08 -1.14
C ASP A 130 -20.31 -7.38 -2.56
N GLN A 131 -19.14 -6.85 -2.88
CA GLN A 131 -18.42 -7.16 -4.10
C GLN A 131 -17.01 -7.59 -3.75
N GLU A 132 -16.66 -8.83 -4.06
CA GLU A 132 -15.30 -9.33 -3.86
C GLU A 132 -14.43 -9.00 -5.07
N VAL A 133 -13.12 -8.87 -4.82
CA VAL A 133 -12.13 -8.83 -5.90
C VAL A 133 -12.05 -10.18 -6.60
N ASP A 134 -11.66 -10.14 -7.88
CA ASP A 134 -11.37 -11.37 -8.62
C ASP A 134 -10.35 -12.23 -7.87
N GLN A 135 -10.62 -13.54 -7.78
CA GLN A 135 -9.78 -14.54 -7.11
C GLN A 135 -8.32 -14.50 -7.57
N ARG A 136 -8.06 -14.11 -8.82
CA ARG A 136 -6.70 -13.93 -9.36
C ARG A 136 -5.87 -12.91 -8.59
N HIS A 137 -6.52 -11.94 -7.95
CA HIS A 137 -5.87 -10.93 -7.12
C HIS A 137 -5.67 -11.37 -5.66
N GLY A 138 -6.39 -12.41 -5.23
CA GLY A 138 -6.23 -13.03 -3.90
C GLY A 138 -5.13 -14.09 -3.82
N THR A 139 -4.67 -14.61 -4.96
CA THR A 139 -3.65 -15.66 -5.03
C THR A 139 -2.33 -15.14 -5.59
N LEU A 140 -1.22 -15.53 -4.97
CA LEU A 140 0.12 -15.25 -5.48
C LEU A 140 0.45 -16.17 -6.66
N THR A 141 1.08 -15.64 -7.69
CA THR A 141 1.73 -16.46 -8.73
C THR A 141 2.96 -17.18 -8.18
N ASP A 142 3.50 -18.16 -8.90
CA ASP A 142 4.72 -18.87 -8.48
C ASP A 142 5.91 -17.91 -8.27
N ASP A 143 6.03 -16.87 -9.10
CA ASP A 143 7.07 -15.86 -8.97
C ASP A 143 6.84 -14.92 -7.79
N GLU A 144 5.59 -14.57 -7.50
CA GLU A 144 5.23 -13.82 -6.29
C GLU A 144 5.45 -14.67 -5.02
N ALA A 145 5.15 -15.96 -5.07
CA ALA A 145 5.34 -16.90 -3.97
C ALA A 145 6.82 -17.14 -3.65
N LYS A 146 7.72 -17.10 -4.65
CA LYS A 146 9.18 -17.11 -4.44
C LYS A 146 9.64 -16.00 -3.50
N LEU A 147 8.94 -14.87 -3.50
CA LEU A 147 9.29 -13.78 -2.60
C LEU A 147 9.20 -14.21 -1.14
N LEU A 148 8.30 -15.13 -0.74
CA LEU A 148 8.13 -15.56 0.65
C LEU A 148 9.44 -16.02 1.32
N TYR A 149 10.31 -16.68 0.57
CA TYR A 149 11.56 -17.25 1.06
C TYR A 149 12.82 -16.64 0.44
N SER A 150 12.68 -15.79 -0.57
CA SER A 150 13.80 -15.07 -1.19
C SER A 150 13.98 -13.68 -0.56
N PRO A 151 15.18 -13.07 -0.63
CA PRO A 151 15.37 -11.67 -0.28
C PRO A 151 14.40 -10.77 -1.06
N LEU A 152 13.80 -9.79 -0.38
CA LEU A 152 12.91 -8.84 -1.05
C LEU A 152 13.73 -7.90 -1.94
N PRO A 153 13.33 -7.72 -3.21
CA PRO A 153 13.95 -6.70 -4.06
C PRO A 153 13.61 -5.30 -3.52
N ARG A 154 14.38 -4.30 -3.96
CA ARG A 154 14.08 -2.88 -3.66
C ARG A 154 12.76 -2.46 -4.30
N ASP A 155 12.59 -2.78 -5.58
CA ASP A 155 11.35 -2.62 -6.31
C ASP A 155 10.50 -3.89 -6.16
N LEU A 156 9.43 -3.81 -5.39
CA LEU A 156 8.52 -4.92 -5.19
C LEU A 156 7.74 -5.17 -6.51
N PRO A 157 7.79 -6.40 -7.05
CA PRO A 157 7.26 -6.69 -8.39
C PRO A 157 5.73 -6.86 -8.39
N THR A 158 5.10 -6.90 -7.22
CA THR A 158 3.65 -7.07 -7.06
C THR A 158 3.11 -6.10 -6.03
N VAL A 159 1.86 -5.68 -6.23
CA VAL A 159 1.13 -4.98 -5.16
C VAL A 159 0.58 -5.95 -4.11
N LYS A 160 0.38 -7.25 -4.40
CA LYS A 160 -0.28 -8.26 -3.53
C LYS A 160 0.52 -8.66 -2.27
N LYS A 161 0.81 -7.69 -1.40
CA LYS A 161 1.70 -7.87 -0.25
C LYS A 161 1.07 -8.53 0.97
N THR A 162 -0.25 -8.67 1.05
CA THR A 162 -0.95 -9.09 2.28
C THR A 162 -0.36 -10.37 2.88
N LEU A 163 -0.27 -11.44 2.08
CA LEU A 163 0.30 -12.71 2.55
C LEU A 163 1.80 -12.60 2.88
N LEU A 164 2.56 -11.82 2.11
CA LEU A 164 4.00 -11.59 2.37
C LEU A 164 4.20 -10.90 3.73
N THR A 165 3.38 -9.90 4.04
CA THR A 165 3.38 -9.16 5.31
C THR A 165 2.98 -10.07 6.46
N GLN A 166 1.88 -10.82 6.30
CA GLN A 166 1.39 -11.77 7.29
C GLN A 166 2.44 -12.81 7.65
N MET A 167 3.11 -13.40 6.66
CA MET A 167 4.13 -14.40 6.89
C MET A 167 5.38 -13.82 7.56
N ALA A 168 5.81 -12.62 7.15
CA ALA A 168 6.89 -11.92 7.83
C ALA A 168 6.58 -11.63 9.31
N ALA A 169 5.33 -11.22 9.60
CA ALA A 169 4.88 -10.97 10.97
C ALA A 169 4.82 -12.27 11.79
N HIS A 170 4.21 -13.30 11.21
CA HIS A 170 4.02 -14.62 11.82
C HIS A 170 5.35 -15.25 12.23
N ASP A 171 6.37 -15.15 11.38
CA ASP A 171 7.72 -15.69 11.62
C ASP A 171 8.63 -14.73 12.42
N GLY A 172 8.12 -13.57 12.82
CA GLY A 172 8.86 -12.56 13.58
C GLY A 172 10.06 -11.98 12.82
N ASN A 173 10.01 -11.95 11.48
CA ASN A 173 11.08 -11.41 10.65
C ASN A 173 10.97 -9.87 10.59
N ILE A 174 11.77 -9.20 11.43
CA ILE A 174 11.75 -7.75 11.60
C ILE A 174 11.99 -7.01 10.29
N GLU A 175 13.08 -7.31 9.58
CA GLU A 175 13.47 -6.58 8.36
C GLU A 175 12.40 -6.69 7.28
N ARG A 176 11.92 -7.92 7.07
CA ARG A 176 10.92 -8.22 6.05
C ARG A 176 9.56 -7.60 6.39
N TYR A 177 9.14 -7.69 7.66
CA TYR A 177 7.90 -7.08 8.12
C TYR A 177 7.96 -5.56 8.00
N ALA A 178 9.05 -4.95 8.48
CA ALA A 178 9.25 -3.51 8.42
C ALA A 178 9.21 -2.98 6.98
N GLN A 179 9.86 -3.66 6.04
CA GLN A 179 9.84 -3.28 4.62
C GLN A 179 8.43 -3.38 4.01
N LEU A 180 7.70 -4.47 4.27
CA LEU A 180 6.40 -4.73 3.64
C LEU A 180 5.26 -3.92 4.26
N ALA A 181 5.28 -3.75 5.58
CA ALA A 181 4.26 -3.05 6.36
C ALA A 181 4.53 -1.54 6.50
N ASN A 182 5.51 -0.99 5.76
CA ASN A 182 5.86 0.44 5.80
C ASN A 182 4.76 1.32 5.15
N SER A 183 3.57 1.35 5.74
CA SER A 183 2.46 2.24 5.42
C SER A 183 1.49 2.33 6.59
N GLU A 184 0.69 3.39 6.62
CA GLU A 184 -0.38 3.58 7.62
C GLU A 184 -1.66 2.79 7.26
N ARG A 185 -1.53 1.67 6.55
CA ARG A 185 -2.65 0.80 6.20
C ARG A 185 -3.24 0.18 7.47
N THR A 186 -4.57 0.11 7.55
CA THR A 186 -5.27 -0.56 8.64
C THR A 186 -5.07 -2.06 8.53
N LEU A 187 -4.59 -2.69 9.60
CA LEU A 187 -4.39 -4.14 9.64
C LEU A 187 -5.71 -4.87 9.85
N THR A 188 -5.93 -5.92 9.06
CA THR A 188 -7.05 -6.85 9.26
C THR A 188 -6.86 -7.66 10.55
N GLN A 189 -7.92 -8.32 11.03
CA GLN A 189 -7.81 -9.21 12.19
C GLN A 189 -6.73 -10.30 11.99
N LEU A 190 -6.65 -10.87 10.78
CA LEU A 190 -5.65 -11.89 10.47
C LEU A 190 -4.22 -11.31 10.51
N ASP A 191 -4.01 -10.09 10.01
CA ASP A 191 -2.71 -9.43 10.10
C ASP A 191 -2.29 -9.24 11.56
N GLN A 192 -3.22 -8.84 12.42
CA GLN A 192 -2.99 -8.65 13.85
C GLN A 192 -2.66 -9.98 14.54
N ASP A 193 -3.37 -11.05 14.22
CA ASP A 193 -3.13 -12.39 14.78
C ASP A 193 -1.71 -12.87 14.41
N CYS A 194 -1.26 -12.64 13.17
CA CYS A 194 0.10 -12.94 12.74
C CYS A 194 1.14 -12.12 13.53
N VAL A 195 0.91 -10.83 13.75
CA VAL A 195 1.78 -9.97 14.57
C VAL A 195 1.85 -10.48 16.01
N ILE A 196 0.70 -10.78 16.63
CA ILE A 196 0.63 -11.28 18.02
C ILE A 196 1.40 -12.59 18.14
N ARG A 197 1.20 -13.52 17.21
CA ARG A 197 1.97 -14.78 17.19
C ARG A 197 3.47 -14.48 17.10
N GLY A 198 3.89 -13.62 16.17
CA GLY A 198 5.28 -13.19 16.04
C GLY A 198 5.86 -12.70 17.36
N VAL A 199 5.14 -11.81 18.06
CA VAL A 199 5.54 -11.24 19.36
C VAL A 199 5.63 -12.31 20.45
N LEU A 200 4.71 -13.28 20.48
CA LEU A 200 4.71 -14.32 21.51
C LEU A 200 5.88 -15.31 21.33
N HIS A 201 6.21 -15.63 20.07
CA HIS A 201 7.16 -16.68 19.73
C HIS A 201 8.59 -16.20 19.41
N HIS A 202 8.78 -14.94 19.02
CA HIS A 202 10.08 -14.39 18.62
C HIS A 202 10.49 -13.21 19.50
N THR A 203 11.51 -13.43 20.34
CA THR A 203 11.92 -12.49 21.39
C THR A 203 12.44 -11.15 20.85
N MET A 204 13.24 -11.16 19.78
CA MET A 204 13.75 -9.94 19.16
C MET A 204 12.65 -9.13 18.47
N TYR A 205 11.71 -9.82 17.83
CA TYR A 205 10.53 -9.19 17.24
C TYR A 205 9.64 -8.53 18.29
N ALA A 206 9.43 -9.20 19.44
CA ALA A 206 8.72 -8.63 20.58
C ALA A 206 9.40 -7.37 21.14
N ARG A 207 10.74 -7.39 21.26
CA ARG A 207 11.53 -6.24 21.69
C ARG A 207 11.40 -5.08 20.70
N TRP A 208 11.50 -5.36 19.41
CA TRP A 208 11.33 -4.37 18.34
C TRP A 208 9.94 -3.73 18.36
N TRP A 209 8.88 -4.52 18.55
CA TRP A 209 7.51 -4.01 18.70
C TRP A 209 7.31 -3.15 19.95
N ALA A 210 7.96 -3.50 21.07
CA ALA A 210 7.93 -2.67 22.26
C ALA A 210 8.52 -1.27 21.99
N ASP A 211 9.59 -1.19 21.19
CA ASP A 211 10.15 0.09 20.75
C ASP A 211 9.22 0.83 19.76
N GLN A 212 8.57 0.11 18.83
CA GLN A 212 7.62 0.71 17.89
C GLN A 212 6.44 1.37 18.61
N ILE A 213 5.90 0.70 19.65
CA ILE A 213 4.80 1.20 20.49
C ILE A 213 5.27 2.40 21.33
N LYS A 214 6.44 2.28 21.96
CA LYS A 214 6.99 3.35 22.80
C LYS A 214 7.19 4.65 22.02
N ASN A 215 7.61 4.55 20.76
CA ASN A 215 7.93 5.70 19.92
C ASN A 215 6.76 6.15 19.02
N ASP A 216 5.57 5.56 19.16
CA ASP A 216 4.38 5.87 18.35
C ASP A 216 4.65 5.89 16.83
N THR A 217 5.38 4.87 16.37
CA THR A 217 5.73 4.73 14.94
C THR A 217 4.52 4.33 14.10
N ILE A 218 4.63 4.41 12.77
CA ILE A 218 3.59 3.98 11.84
C ILE A 218 3.07 2.56 12.12
N TYR A 219 3.94 1.65 12.53
CA TYR A 219 3.57 0.26 12.83
C TYR A 219 2.64 0.17 14.05
N ALA A 220 2.91 0.98 15.07
CA ALA A 220 2.07 1.03 16.27
C ALA A 220 0.70 1.66 15.97
N ARG A 221 0.66 2.69 15.14
CA ARG A 221 -0.60 3.34 14.71
C ARG A 221 -1.46 2.41 13.86
N SER A 222 -0.85 1.63 12.96
CA SER A 222 -1.54 0.64 12.12
C SER A 222 -2.04 -0.60 12.87
N ALA A 223 -1.49 -0.87 14.07
CA ALA A 223 -1.81 -2.05 14.87
C ALA A 223 -2.30 -1.65 16.29
N PRO A 224 -3.54 -1.14 16.44
CA PRO A 224 -4.04 -0.63 17.73
C PRO A 224 -4.23 -1.70 18.81
N TYR A 225 -4.37 -2.98 18.43
CA TYR A 225 -4.60 -4.09 19.37
C TYR A 225 -3.39 -4.49 20.23
N PRO A 226 -2.15 -4.65 19.70
CA PRO A 226 -0.97 -4.85 20.54
C PRO A 226 -0.68 -3.66 21.48
N ALA A 227 -1.20 -2.46 21.18
CA ALA A 227 -1.12 -1.28 22.06
C ALA A 227 -2.20 -1.24 23.16
N SER A 228 -3.40 -1.78 22.91
CA SER A 228 -4.53 -1.75 23.86
C SER A 228 -4.59 -2.97 24.80
N HIS A 229 -4.04 -4.11 24.39
CA HIS A 229 -3.99 -5.29 25.26
C HIS A 229 -2.78 -5.23 26.18
N ASN A 230 -3.04 -4.89 27.44
CA ASN A 230 -2.20 -5.09 28.63
C ASN A 230 -1.66 -6.54 28.81
N GLY A 231 -1.83 -7.45 27.86
CA GLY A 231 -1.23 -8.78 27.82
C GLY A 231 0.04 -8.84 26.96
N ALA A 232 0.03 -8.26 25.75
CA ALA A 232 1.15 -8.33 24.81
C ALA A 232 2.26 -7.34 25.17
N ALA A 233 1.89 -6.08 25.45
CA ALA A 233 2.82 -5.07 25.98
C ALA A 233 3.41 -5.51 27.32
N HIS A 234 2.63 -6.19 28.16
CA HIS A 234 3.05 -6.65 29.49
C HIS A 234 3.91 -7.93 29.41
N HIS A 235 3.72 -8.80 28.43
CA HIS A 235 4.63 -9.93 28.12
C HIS A 235 5.95 -9.45 27.52
N ALA A 236 5.92 -8.47 26.61
CA ALA A 236 7.12 -7.88 26.02
C ALA A 236 7.93 -7.07 27.06
N GLN A 237 7.26 -6.29 27.92
CA GLN A 237 7.88 -5.54 29.01
C GLN A 237 8.38 -6.43 30.17
N ARG A 238 7.69 -7.55 30.49
CA ARG A 238 8.14 -8.47 31.56
C ARG A 238 9.36 -9.31 31.16
N ARG A 239 9.54 -9.63 29.87
CA ARG A 239 10.70 -10.42 29.40
C ARG A 239 12.02 -9.66 29.39
N PHE A 240 12.00 -8.32 29.42
CA PHE A 240 13.21 -7.51 29.25
C PHE A 240 13.26 -6.27 30.16
N ARG A 241 12.86 -6.42 31.43
CA ARG A 241 13.42 -5.56 32.49
C ARG A 241 14.88 -5.95 32.68
N VAL A 242 15.78 -5.09 32.20
CA VAL A 242 17.17 -5.05 32.65
C VAL A 242 17.21 -4.16 33.89
#